data_AF-A0A4Y5MUY9-F1
#
_entry.id   AF-A0A4Y5MUY9-F1
#
_cell.length_a   1.000
_cell.length_b   1.000
_cell.length_c   1.000
_cell.angle_alpha   90.00
_cell.angle_beta   90.00
_cell.angle_gamma   90.00
#
_symmetry.space_group_name_H-M   'P 1'
#
loop_
_entity.id
_entity.type
_entity.pdbx_description
1 polymer ?
#
loop_
_entity_poly.entity_id
_entity_poly.type
_entity_poly.pdbx_seq_one_letter_code
_entity_poly.pdbx_strand_id
1 'polypeptide(L)'
;MVMYIFNNNIKKYSELPSVAPVIKKLPTKALEYANLPFFKDWIVGFACSEGSFLMKKNNDGCFQIKQRLHLLLFEAFKLVFNTTRKITVHKESYAQFGVSSISDIQNVINFFSFSGYHPLIGLKNIQYSGWLNKLRNSERYKNLKFPV
;
A
#
# COMPACT_ATOMS: atom_id res chain seq x y z
N MET A 1 6.07 -31.48 28.46
CA MET A 1 5.07 -30.60 27.79
C MET A 1 4.45 -29.58 28.74
N VAL A 2 3.92 -29.97 29.91
CA VAL A 2 3.36 -29.03 30.91
C VAL A 2 4.41 -28.04 31.45
N MET A 3 5.63 -28.51 31.78
CA MET A 3 6.72 -27.63 32.23
C MET A 3 7.16 -26.60 31.17
N TYR A 4 6.99 -26.92 29.88
CA TYR A 4 7.31 -25.98 28.80
C TYR A 4 6.33 -24.80 28.75
N ILE A 5 5.06 -25.03 29.08
CA ILE A 5 4.02 -23.99 29.12
C ILE A 5 4.30 -23.01 30.27
N PHE A 6 4.62 -23.54 31.47
CA PHE A 6 4.96 -22.72 32.63
C PHE A 6 6.27 -21.95 32.45
N ASN A 7 7.31 -22.59 31.90
CA ASN A 7 8.61 -21.94 31.71
C ASN A 7 8.59 -20.82 30.65
N ASN A 8 7.59 -20.79 29.76
CA ASN A 8 7.49 -19.80 28.69
C ASN A 8 6.34 -18.78 28.88
N ASN A 9 5.69 -18.73 30.05
CA ASN A 9 4.55 -17.83 30.32
C ASN A 9 3.47 -17.89 29.23
N ILE A 10 3.22 -19.09 28.67
CA ILE A 10 2.19 -19.28 27.66
C ILE A 10 0.83 -19.16 28.35
N LYS A 11 0.16 -18.02 28.15
CA LYS A 11 -1.16 -17.75 28.73
C LYS A 11 -2.24 -18.56 28.02
N LYS A 12 -3.16 -19.14 28.79
CA LYS A 12 -4.38 -19.72 28.23
C LYS A 12 -5.28 -18.63 27.66
N TYR A 13 -6.14 -18.98 26.72
CA TYR A 13 -7.15 -18.05 26.19
C TYR A 13 -8.00 -17.41 27.31
N SER A 14 -8.34 -18.20 28.34
CA SER A 14 -9.07 -17.74 29.53
C SER A 14 -8.31 -16.72 30.39
N GLU A 15 -6.99 -16.63 30.24
CA GLU A 15 -6.09 -15.73 30.98
C GLU A 15 -5.75 -14.47 30.17
N LEU A 16 -6.21 -14.38 28.92
CA LEU A 16 -6.14 -13.15 28.15
C LEU A 16 -7.16 -12.15 28.70
N PRO A 17 -6.83 -10.85 28.73
CA PRO A 17 -7.80 -9.84 29.13
C PRO A 17 -8.99 -9.86 28.16
N SER A 18 -10.20 -9.72 28.70
CA SER A 18 -11.44 -9.68 27.91
C SER A 18 -11.47 -8.53 26.90
N VAL A 19 -10.67 -7.50 27.14
CA VAL A 19 -10.42 -6.38 26.23
C VAL A 19 -8.91 -6.26 26.04
N ALA A 20 -8.45 -6.34 24.80
CA ALA A 20 -7.04 -6.12 24.50
C ALA A 20 -6.66 -4.67 24.89
N PRO A 21 -5.58 -4.45 25.66
CA PRO A 21 -5.14 -3.11 26.00
C PRO A 21 -4.76 -2.39 24.70
N VAL A 22 -5.34 -1.21 24.48
CA VAL A 22 -4.94 -0.35 23.35
C VAL A 22 -3.61 0.31 23.72
N ILE A 23 -2.51 -0.35 23.37
CA ILE A 23 -1.15 0.08 23.75
C ILE A 23 -0.73 1.36 23.02
N LYS A 24 -1.31 1.63 21.83
CA LYS A 24 -1.04 2.84 21.04
C LYS A 24 -2.31 3.39 20.40
N LYS A 25 -2.52 4.70 20.51
CA LYS A 25 -3.58 5.41 19.79
C LYS A 25 -3.27 5.40 18.28
N LEU A 26 -4.32 5.37 17.47
CA LEU A 26 -4.17 5.57 16.03
C LEU A 26 -3.63 6.97 15.74
N PRO A 27 -2.79 7.13 14.70
CA PRO A 27 -2.31 8.43 14.29
C PRO A 27 -3.45 9.39 13.95
N THR A 28 -3.28 10.67 14.31
CA THR A 28 -4.29 11.72 14.10
C THR A 28 -3.99 12.57 12.87
N LYS A 29 -2.77 12.48 12.34
CA LYS A 29 -2.32 13.20 11.14
C LYS A 29 -1.79 12.22 10.10
N ALA A 30 -1.96 12.55 8.83
CA ALA A 30 -1.43 11.76 7.72
C ALA A 30 0.09 11.56 7.79
N LEU A 31 0.82 12.60 8.21
CA LEU A 31 2.27 12.54 8.39
C LEU A 31 2.69 11.53 9.47
N GLU A 32 1.90 11.37 10.53
CA GLU A 32 2.19 10.41 11.59
C GLU A 32 2.08 8.97 11.07
N TYR A 33 1.10 8.68 10.19
CA TYR A 33 1.06 7.40 9.48
C TYR A 33 2.31 7.19 8.62
N ALA A 34 2.66 8.18 7.80
CA ALA A 34 3.83 8.11 6.91
C ALA A 34 5.16 7.88 7.65
N ASN A 35 5.23 8.33 8.91
CA ASN A 35 6.42 8.19 9.77
C ASN A 35 6.45 6.90 10.60
N LEU A 36 5.39 6.07 10.59
CA LEU A 36 5.44 4.77 11.26
C LEU A 36 6.49 3.88 10.57
N PRO A 37 7.43 3.26 11.31
CA PRO A 37 8.54 2.51 10.72
C PRO A 37 8.13 1.40 9.75
N PHE A 38 6.99 0.77 10.01
CA PHE A 38 6.45 -0.33 9.21
C PHE A 38 5.48 0.12 8.11
N PHE A 39 5.16 1.40 7.99
CA PHE A 39 4.04 1.84 7.15
C PHE A 39 4.25 1.54 5.67
N LYS A 40 5.49 1.66 5.19
CA LYS A 40 5.79 1.46 3.77
C LYS A 40 5.74 -0.02 3.40
N ASP A 41 6.28 -0.89 4.24
CA ASP A 41 6.09 -2.35 4.10
C ASP A 41 4.62 -2.75 4.26
N TRP A 42 3.89 -2.11 5.16
CA TRP A 42 2.45 -2.29 5.30
C TRP A 42 1.70 -1.87 4.03
N ILE A 43 2.10 -0.77 3.37
CA ILE A 43 1.54 -0.36 2.06
C ILE A 43 1.74 -1.44 1.01
N VAL A 44 2.87 -2.16 1.00
CA VAL A 44 3.09 -3.28 0.09
C VAL A 44 2.05 -4.37 0.34
N GLY A 45 1.90 -4.83 1.59
CA GLY A 45 0.90 -5.84 1.94
C GLY A 45 -0.53 -5.37 1.64
N PHE A 46 -0.81 -4.10 1.91
CA PHE A 46 -2.10 -3.49 1.62
C PHE A 46 -2.37 -3.42 0.11
N ALA A 47 -1.36 -3.10 -0.71
CA ALA A 47 -1.46 -3.11 -2.16
C ALA A 47 -1.61 -4.53 -2.74
N CYS A 48 -1.07 -5.56 -2.08
CA CYS A 48 -1.34 -6.96 -2.42
C CYS A 48 -2.84 -7.29 -2.37
N SER A 49 -3.56 -6.74 -1.39
CA SER A 49 -5.02 -6.94 -1.26
C SER A 49 -5.85 -5.95 -2.07
N GLU A 50 -5.62 -4.64 -1.90
CA GLU A 50 -6.52 -3.58 -2.37
C GLU A 50 -5.94 -2.75 -3.54
N GLY A 51 -4.65 -2.89 -3.82
CA GLY A 51 -3.97 -2.16 -4.88
C GLY A 51 -4.33 -2.69 -6.26
N SER A 52 -4.30 -1.84 -7.28
CA SER A 52 -4.53 -2.25 -8.66
C SER A 52 -3.59 -1.53 -9.61
N PHE A 53 -2.84 -2.32 -10.38
CA PHE A 53 -1.98 -1.87 -11.47
C PHE A 53 -2.69 -2.15 -12.80
N LEU A 54 -3.04 -1.11 -13.54
CA LEU A 54 -3.88 -1.24 -14.73
C LEU A 54 -3.51 -0.24 -15.83
N MET A 55 -3.90 -0.59 -17.06
CA MET A 55 -3.96 0.34 -18.18
C MET A 55 -5.40 0.82 -18.33
N LYS A 56 -5.61 2.13 -18.38
CA LYS A 56 -6.91 2.74 -18.63
C LYS A 56 -7.27 2.60 -20.12
N LYS A 57 -8.55 2.85 -20.45
CA LYS A 57 -9.05 2.83 -21.85
C LYS A 57 -8.31 3.79 -22.78
N ASN A 58 -7.76 4.89 -22.24
CA ASN A 58 -6.94 5.86 -22.97
C ASN A 58 -5.45 5.50 -23.02
N ASN A 59 -5.08 4.24 -22.75
CA ASN A 59 -3.72 3.73 -22.68
C ASN A 59 -2.83 4.34 -21.58
N ASP A 60 -3.43 4.99 -20.57
CA ASP A 60 -2.68 5.47 -19.42
C ASP A 60 -2.41 4.37 -18.39
N GLY A 61 -1.14 4.25 -18.00
CA GLY A 61 -0.75 3.52 -16.82
C GLY A 61 -1.36 4.14 -15.56
N CYS A 62 -1.94 3.31 -14.70
CA CYS A 62 -2.56 3.77 -13.47
C CYS A 62 -2.27 2.81 -12.32
N PHE A 63 -1.89 3.39 -11.19
CA PHE A 63 -1.95 2.72 -9.90
C PHE A 63 -3.08 3.31 -9.09
N GLN A 64 -3.88 2.45 -8.47
CA GLN A 64 -4.97 2.88 -7.60
C GLN A 64 -5.16 1.95 -6.41
N ILE A 65 -5.68 2.50 -5.33
CA ILE A 65 -6.11 1.81 -4.12
C ILE A 65 -7.51 2.31 -3.80
N LYS A 66 -8.44 1.40 -3.48
CA LYS A 66 -9.80 1.76 -3.08
C LYS A 66 -10.19 0.95 -1.84
N GLN A 67 -10.72 1.61 -0.82
CA GLN A 67 -11.19 0.95 0.40
C GLN A 67 -12.30 1.77 1.05
N ARG A 68 -12.96 1.22 2.07
CA ARG A 68 -13.88 1.95 2.94
C ARG A 68 -13.22 3.23 3.48
N LEU A 69 -14.02 4.29 3.63
CA LEU A 69 -13.57 5.65 3.91
C LEU A 69 -12.63 5.73 5.12
N HIS A 70 -11.37 6.08 4.86
CA HIS A 70 -10.37 6.41 5.88
C HIS A 70 -9.45 7.53 5.38
N LEU A 71 -9.95 8.77 5.36
CA LEU A 71 -9.30 9.90 4.68
C LEU A 71 -7.85 10.16 5.13
N LEU A 72 -7.56 10.08 6.44
CA LEU A 72 -6.21 10.31 6.96
C LEU A 72 -5.17 9.32 6.40
N LEU A 73 -5.58 8.08 6.15
CA LEU A 73 -4.73 7.03 5.60
C LEU A 73 -4.45 7.30 4.11
N PHE A 74 -5.48 7.73 3.38
CA PHE A 74 -5.34 8.06 1.95
C PHE A 74 -4.52 9.34 1.74
N GLU A 75 -4.61 10.30 2.65
CA GLU A 75 -3.71 11.45 2.68
C GLU A 75 -2.27 11.03 2.99
N ALA A 76 -2.05 10.02 3.82
CA ALA A 76 -0.71 9.46 4.04
C ALA A 76 -0.14 8.81 2.76
N PHE A 77 -0.97 8.16 1.94
CA PHE A 77 -0.53 7.64 0.63
C PHE A 77 -0.05 8.76 -0.29
N LYS A 78 -0.70 9.94 -0.28
CA LYS A 78 -0.23 11.09 -1.06
C LYS A 78 1.17 11.54 -0.66
N LEU A 79 1.47 11.53 0.64
CA LEU A 79 2.80 11.85 1.16
C LEU A 79 3.83 10.80 0.71
N VAL A 80 3.50 9.50 0.81
CA VAL A 80 4.41 8.41 0.42
C VAL A 80 4.72 8.40 -1.08
N PHE A 81 3.70 8.61 -1.92
CA PHE A 81 3.86 8.64 -3.39
C PHE A 81 4.20 10.03 -3.95
N ASN A 82 4.45 11.00 -3.06
CA ASN A 82 4.80 12.39 -3.38
C ASN A 82 3.89 13.01 -4.47
N THR A 83 2.59 13.05 -4.20
CA THR A 83 1.59 13.50 -5.18
C THR A 83 0.57 14.46 -4.57
N THR A 84 0.06 15.37 -5.40
CA THR A 84 -0.99 16.34 -5.04
C THR A 84 -2.38 15.92 -5.52
N ARG A 85 -2.51 14.71 -6.10
CA ARG A 85 -3.79 14.20 -6.59
C ARG A 85 -4.83 14.15 -5.48
N LYS A 86 -6.05 14.60 -5.79
CA LYS A 86 -7.18 14.57 -4.86
C LYS A 86 -7.61 13.12 -4.59
N ILE A 87 -7.94 12.81 -3.35
CA ILE A 87 -8.59 11.55 -2.98
C ILE A 87 -10.04 11.62 -3.44
N THR A 88 -10.47 10.66 -4.25
CA THR A 88 -11.86 10.58 -4.70
C THR A 88 -12.68 9.85 -3.65
N VAL A 89 -13.81 10.43 -3.24
CA VAL A 89 -14.76 9.77 -2.35
C VAL A 89 -16.00 9.36 -3.15
N HIS A 90 -16.30 8.07 -3.15
CA HIS A 90 -17.45 7.49 -3.84
C HIS A 90 -18.58 7.24 -2.85
N LYS A 91 -19.76 7.84 -3.11
CA LYS A 91 -20.99 7.63 -2.32
C LYS A 91 -20.75 7.68 -0.80
N GLU A 92 -19.86 8.57 -0.36
CA GLU A 92 -19.48 8.81 1.05
C GLU A 92 -19.00 7.57 1.84
N SER A 93 -18.71 6.46 1.16
CA SER A 93 -18.45 5.18 1.81
C SER A 93 -17.09 4.61 1.44
N TYR A 94 -16.55 4.97 0.28
CA TYR A 94 -15.25 4.48 -0.20
C TYR A 94 -14.33 5.63 -0.62
N ALA A 95 -13.10 5.60 -0.13
CA ALA A 95 -12.02 6.46 -0.60
C ALA A 95 -11.25 5.76 -1.72
N GLN A 96 -10.75 6.54 -2.67
CA GLN A 96 -9.90 6.06 -3.75
C GLN A 96 -8.69 6.99 -3.93
N PHE A 97 -7.50 6.40 -3.81
CA PHE A 97 -6.23 6.98 -4.21
C PHE A 97 -5.93 6.48 -5.62
N GLY A 98 -5.54 7.37 -6.53
CA GLY A 98 -5.28 7.00 -7.91
C GLY A 98 -4.36 7.97 -8.61
N VAL A 99 -3.33 7.43 -9.26
CA VAL A 99 -2.29 8.21 -9.93
C VAL A 99 -2.01 7.66 -11.34
N SER A 100 -1.74 8.55 -12.29
CA SER A 100 -1.48 8.19 -13.68
C SER A 100 -0.63 9.21 -14.45
N SER A 101 -0.03 10.20 -13.78
CA SER A 101 0.94 11.08 -14.44
C SER A 101 2.28 10.35 -14.61
N ILE A 102 3.12 10.79 -15.56
CA ILE A 102 4.43 10.16 -15.80
C ILE A 102 5.29 10.16 -14.52
N SER A 103 5.31 11.29 -13.81
CA SER A 103 6.04 11.41 -12.54
C SER A 103 5.46 10.52 -11.44
N ASP A 104 4.14 10.46 -11.29
CA ASP A 104 3.53 9.59 -10.28
C ASP A 104 3.80 8.09 -10.59
N ILE A 105 3.73 7.69 -11.87
CA ILE A 105 4.03 6.30 -12.25
C ILE A 105 5.49 5.98 -11.96
N GLN A 106 6.43 6.90 -12.20
CA GLN A 106 7.82 6.70 -11.78
C GLN A 106 7.92 6.55 -10.25
N ASN A 107 7.21 7.37 -9.46
CA ASN A 107 7.20 7.25 -8.00
C ASN A 107 6.65 5.89 -7.54
N VAL A 108 5.60 5.39 -8.19
CA VAL A 108 5.05 4.05 -7.94
C VAL A 108 6.08 2.96 -8.26
N ILE A 109 6.77 3.05 -9.41
CA ILE A 109 7.82 2.08 -9.76
C ILE A 109 8.96 2.16 -8.74
N ASN A 110 9.41 3.37 -8.38
CA ASN A 110 10.43 3.57 -7.36
C ASN A 110 10.05 2.93 -6.03
N PHE A 111 8.79 3.11 -5.61
CA PHE A 111 8.29 2.52 -4.37
C PHE A 111 8.34 0.99 -4.38
N PHE A 112 7.79 0.35 -5.42
CA PHE A 112 7.66 -1.11 -5.46
C PHE A 112 8.88 -1.87 -6.00
N SER A 113 9.78 -1.21 -6.75
CA SER A 113 10.94 -1.86 -7.39
C SER A 113 12.30 -1.43 -6.86
N PHE A 114 12.44 -0.21 -6.35
CA PHE A 114 13.76 0.37 -6.03
C PHE A 114 13.95 0.78 -4.57
N SER A 115 12.89 0.79 -3.77
CA SER A 115 12.96 1.31 -2.39
C SER A 115 13.46 0.30 -1.35
N GLY A 116 13.61 -0.97 -1.72
CA GLY A 116 14.07 -2.03 -0.80
C GLY A 116 13.03 -2.52 0.22
N TYR A 117 11.77 -2.07 0.12
CA TYR A 117 10.65 -2.65 0.89
C TYR A 117 10.35 -4.07 0.43
N HIS A 118 9.56 -4.80 1.22
CA HIS A 118 9.12 -6.14 0.84
C HIS A 118 8.56 -6.17 -0.61
N PRO A 119 8.86 -7.21 -1.40
CA PRO A 119 8.35 -7.30 -2.75
C PRO A 119 6.85 -7.59 -2.76
N LEU A 120 6.17 -7.19 -3.83
CA LEU A 120 4.83 -7.69 -4.11
C LEU A 120 4.92 -9.21 -4.33
N ILE A 121 3.98 -9.95 -3.74
CA ILE A 121 3.93 -11.42 -3.86
C ILE A 121 2.60 -11.90 -4.47
N GLY A 122 2.58 -13.15 -4.93
CA GLY A 122 1.40 -13.81 -5.47
C GLY A 122 0.85 -13.15 -6.74
N LEU A 123 -0.48 -13.15 -6.88
CA LEU A 123 -1.17 -12.60 -8.06
C LEU A 123 -0.90 -11.11 -8.26
N LYS A 124 -0.64 -10.35 -7.19
CA LYS A 124 -0.32 -8.93 -7.30
C LYS A 124 1.01 -8.70 -7.99
N ASN A 125 2.00 -9.55 -7.72
CA ASN A 125 3.29 -9.50 -8.40
C ASN A 125 3.14 -9.75 -9.91
N ILE A 126 2.36 -10.77 -10.28
CA ILE A 126 2.09 -11.08 -11.70
C ILE A 126 1.40 -9.89 -12.39
N GLN A 127 0.41 -9.28 -11.73
CA GLN A 127 -0.26 -8.08 -12.24
C GLN A 127 0.72 -6.92 -12.43
N TYR A 128 1.58 -6.66 -11.44
CA TYR A 128 2.57 -5.60 -11.48
C TYR A 128 3.58 -5.80 -12.61
N SER A 129 4.17 -6.99 -12.73
CA SER A 129 5.11 -7.33 -13.80
C SER A 129 4.49 -7.20 -15.19
N GLY A 130 3.25 -7.67 -15.36
CA GLY A 130 2.49 -7.48 -16.60
C GLY A 130 2.22 -6.01 -16.90
N TRP A 131 1.97 -5.19 -15.88
CA TRP A 131 1.81 -3.75 -16.01
C TRP A 131 3.12 -3.06 -16.41
N LEU A 132 4.26 -3.41 -15.81
CA LEU A 132 5.57 -2.89 -16.22
C LEU A 132 5.88 -3.17 -17.69
N ASN A 133 5.57 -4.38 -18.18
CA ASN A 133 5.74 -4.71 -19.60
C ASN A 133 4.87 -3.84 -20.51
N LYS A 134 3.61 -3.59 -20.12
CA LYS A 134 2.73 -2.68 -20.87
C LYS A 134 3.23 -1.24 -20.87
N LEU A 135 3.81 -0.78 -19.75
CA LEU A 135 4.40 0.56 -19.65
C LEU A 135 5.66 0.70 -20.52
N ARG A 136 6.54 -0.31 -20.54
CA ARG A 136 7.73 -0.32 -21.41
C ARG A 136 7.37 -0.19 -22.89
N ASN A 137 6.26 -0.81 -23.30
CA ASN A 137 5.76 -0.76 -24.68
C ASN A 137 4.88 0.45 -24.97
N SER A 138 4.65 1.34 -24.00
CA SER A 138 3.82 2.53 -24.17
C SER A 138 4.66 3.72 -24.60
N GLU A 139 4.28 4.39 -25.69
CA GLU A 139 4.92 5.63 -26.15
C GLU A 139 5.07 6.69 -25.05
N ARG A 140 4.09 6.77 -24.14
CA ARG A 140 4.07 7.75 -23.05
C ARG A 140 5.02 7.40 -21.90
N TYR A 141 5.21 6.12 -21.60
CA TYR A 141 5.92 5.66 -20.39
C TYR A 141 7.23 4.90 -20.68
N LYS A 142 7.55 4.64 -21.95
CA LYS A 142 8.75 3.88 -22.36
C LYS A 142 10.08 4.41 -21.80
N ASN A 143 10.14 5.72 -21.55
CA ASN A 143 11.35 6.39 -21.04
C ASN A 143 11.45 6.39 -19.50
N LEU A 144 10.51 5.77 -18.78
CA LEU A 144 10.62 5.60 -17.34
C LEU A 144 11.75 4.61 -17.00
N LYS A 145 12.25 4.70 -15.77
CA LYS A 145 13.20 3.74 -15.22
C LYS A 145 12.43 2.53 -14.72
N PHE A 146 12.70 1.37 -15.33
CA PHE A 146 12.11 0.08 -14.96
C PHE A 146 13.15 -0.82 -14.28
N PRO A 147 12.75 -1.71 -13.36
CA PRO A 147 13.65 -2.75 -12.87
C PRO A 147 14.15 -3.61 -14.03
N VAL A 148 15.36 -4.15 -13.91
CA VAL A 148 15.94 -5.11 -14.86
C VAL A 148 15.23 -6.44 -14.73
#